data_AF-A0A2G1BP71-F1
#
_entry.id   AF-A0A2G1BP71-F1
#
_cell.length_a   1.000
_cell.length_b   1.000
_cell.length_c   1.000
_cell.angle_alpha   90.00
_cell.angle_beta   90.00
_cell.angle_gamma   90.00
#
_symmetry.space_group_name_H-M   'P 1'
#
loop_
_entity.id
_entity.type
_entity.pdbx_description
1 polymer ?
#
loop_
_entity_poly.entity_id
_entity_poly.type
_entity_poly.pdbx_seq_one_letter_code
_entity_poly.pdbx_strand_id
1 'polypeptide(L)'
;GKRQGVMIEHKNCLSLLTSCYEKFEFSENDTWTFFPSYCFDFSLCSIFGSLLTGSNVLLLNPDELIDHSVFVKLMTQYNSTVFSPTPSAFYPFISLNEKV
;
A
#
# COMPACT_ATOMS: atom_id res chain seq x y z
N GLY A 1 22.48 -6.65 -18.58
CA GLY A 1 22.05 -5.23 -18.56
C GLY A 1 22.67 -4.52 -17.39
N LYS A 2 23.08 -3.25 -17.55
CA LYS A 2 23.69 -2.43 -16.49
C LYS A 2 22.58 -1.64 -15.78
N ARG A 3 22.15 -2.10 -14.61
CA ARG A 3 21.14 -1.39 -13.81
C ARG A 3 21.73 -0.07 -13.29
N GLN A 4 20.97 1.01 -13.35
CA GLN A 4 21.35 2.29 -12.77
C GLN A 4 20.54 2.50 -11.49
N GLY A 5 21.21 2.91 -10.41
CA GLY A 5 20.54 3.32 -9.18
C GLY A 5 20.00 4.74 -9.33
N VAL A 6 18.77 4.96 -8.87
CA VAL A 6 18.14 6.28 -8.84
C VAL A 6 18.38 6.90 -7.47
N MET A 7 18.98 8.09 -7.44
CA MET A 7 19.15 8.87 -6.21
C MET A 7 17.86 9.64 -5.92
N ILE A 8 17.34 9.53 -4.70
CA ILE A 8 16.12 10.20 -4.24
C ILE A 8 16.46 10.96 -2.95
N GLU A 9 16.16 12.26 -2.89
CA GLU A 9 16.31 13.06 -1.67
C GLU A 9 15.07 12.97 -0.78
N HIS A 10 15.23 13.18 0.53
CA HIS A 10 14.11 13.20 1.48
C HIS A 10 12.99 14.17 1.08
N LYS A 11 13.34 15.35 0.52
CA LYS A 11 12.37 16.34 0.05
C LYS A 11 11.46 15.81 -1.08
N ASN A 12 11.98 14.90 -1.91
CA ASN A 12 11.18 14.28 -2.97
C ASN A 12 10.12 13.35 -2.38
N CYS A 13 10.51 12.54 -1.39
CA CYS A 13 9.58 11.66 -0.67
C CYS A 13 8.50 12.48 0.08
N LEU A 14 8.91 13.52 0.80
CA LEU A 14 7.97 14.38 1.52
C LEU A 14 7.00 15.09 0.56
N SER A 15 7.50 15.64 -0.54
CA SER A 15 6.65 16.30 -1.54
C SER A 15 5.59 15.36 -2.12
N LEU A 16 5.94 14.10 -2.43
CA LEU A 16 4.99 13.10 -2.90
C LEU A 16 3.90 12.84 -1.86
N LEU A 17 4.31 12.58 -0.61
CA LEU A 17 3.38 12.20 0.46
C LEU A 17 2.45 13.35 0.85
N THR A 18 2.95 14.59 0.90
CA THR A 18 2.11 15.77 1.15
C THR A 18 1.06 15.94 0.06
N SER A 19 1.45 15.80 -1.22
CA SER A 19 0.47 15.85 -2.33
C SER A 19 -0.56 14.72 -2.28
N CYS A 20 -0.18 13.53 -1.80
CA CYS A 20 -1.15 12.46 -1.56
C CYS A 20 -2.08 12.79 -0.39
N TYR A 21 -1.55 13.31 0.71
CA TYR A 21 -2.33 13.69 1.89
C TYR A 21 -3.41 14.74 1.56
N GLU A 22 -3.06 15.77 0.78
CA GLU A 22 -4.01 16.81 0.33
C GLU A 22 -5.17 16.26 -0.49
N LYS A 23 -4.98 15.11 -1.16
CA LYS A 23 -5.99 14.51 -2.04
C LYS A 23 -6.84 13.44 -1.36
N PHE A 24 -6.25 12.69 -0.44
CA PHE A 24 -6.88 11.50 0.15
C PHE A 24 -7.21 11.66 1.64
N GLU A 25 -6.79 12.76 2.28
CA GLU A 25 -7.13 13.12 3.66
C GLU A 25 -6.85 12.00 4.67
N PHE A 26 -5.68 11.35 4.54
CA PHE A 26 -5.27 10.28 5.43
C PHE A 26 -5.23 10.74 6.91
N SER A 27 -5.52 9.84 7.85
CA SER A 27 -5.56 10.10 9.29
C SER A 27 -4.95 8.94 10.09
N GLU A 28 -4.82 9.09 11.40
CA GLU A 28 -4.37 7.99 12.28
C GLU A 28 -5.30 6.76 12.28
N ASN A 29 -6.54 6.91 11.81
CA ASN A 29 -7.52 5.82 11.74
C ASN A 29 -7.32 4.92 10.51
N ASP A 30 -6.44 5.31 9.60
CA ASP A 30 -6.17 4.51 8.41
C ASP A 30 -5.35 3.26 8.72
N THR A 31 -5.50 2.26 7.85
CA THR A 31 -4.67 1.06 7.84
C THR A 31 -4.20 0.79 6.42
N TRP A 32 -2.88 0.90 6.22
CA TRP A 32 -2.20 0.70 4.95
C TRP A 32 -1.88 -0.77 4.72
N THR A 33 -2.24 -1.28 3.56
CA THR A 33 -1.70 -2.58 3.10
C THR A 33 -0.23 -2.43 2.66
N PHE A 34 0.58 -3.42 3.05
CA PHE A 34 1.95 -3.55 2.60
C PHE A 34 2.20 -4.99 2.13
N PHE A 35 2.27 -5.15 0.82
CA PHE A 35 2.67 -6.36 0.10
C PHE A 35 3.75 -6.15 -0.97
N PRO A 36 4.02 -4.92 -1.51
CA PRO A 36 5.07 -4.79 -2.51
C PRO A 36 6.45 -5.02 -1.88
N SER A 37 7.41 -5.46 -2.68
CA SER A 37 8.81 -5.52 -2.25
C SER A 37 9.29 -4.13 -1.83
N TYR A 38 10.03 -4.05 -0.72
CA TYR A 38 10.73 -2.82 -0.30
C TYR A 38 11.78 -2.36 -1.33
N CYS A 39 12.14 -3.21 -2.29
CA CYS A 39 12.99 -2.83 -3.43
C CYS A 39 12.26 -2.04 -4.51
N PHE A 40 10.94 -1.86 -4.40
CA PHE A 40 10.12 -1.05 -5.31
C PHE A 40 9.75 0.28 -4.63
N ASP A 41 9.80 1.38 -5.37
CA ASP A 41 9.61 2.74 -4.86
C ASP A 41 8.22 2.97 -4.25
N PHE A 42 7.20 2.26 -4.73
CA PHE A 42 5.84 2.35 -4.20
C PHE A 42 5.74 1.92 -2.72
N SER A 43 6.69 1.13 -2.22
CA SER A 43 6.77 0.77 -0.79
C SER A 43 6.96 1.98 0.13
N LEU A 44 7.53 3.08 -0.40
CA LEU A 44 7.72 4.33 0.34
C LEU A 44 6.38 4.93 0.79
N CYS A 45 5.31 4.80 -0.01
CA CYS A 45 4.00 5.32 0.33
C CYS A 45 3.44 4.67 1.60
N SER A 46 3.43 3.34 1.67
CA SER A 46 2.93 2.62 2.85
C SER A 46 3.83 2.81 4.08
N ILE A 47 5.16 2.87 3.92
CA ILE A 47 6.09 3.05 5.05
C ILE A 47 6.01 4.48 5.60
N PHE A 48 6.23 5.48 4.75
CA PHE A 48 6.32 6.86 5.23
C PHE A 48 4.93 7.50 5.37
N GLY A 49 3.94 7.09 4.57
CA GLY A 49 2.56 7.53 4.74
C GLY A 49 2.04 7.16 6.14
N SER A 50 2.28 5.92 6.59
CA SER A 50 1.86 5.50 7.93
C SER A 50 2.59 6.23 9.06
N LEU A 51 3.91 6.38 8.94
CA LEU A 51 4.72 7.09 9.92
C LEU A 51 4.37 8.58 10.04
N LEU A 52 4.02 9.24 8.93
CA LEU A 52 3.68 10.66 8.92
C LEU A 52 2.27 10.95 9.45
N THR A 53 1.33 10.01 9.29
CA THR A 53 -0.07 10.21 9.73
C THR A 53 -0.39 9.53 11.06
N GLY A 54 0.52 8.71 11.60
CA GLY A 54 0.25 7.90 12.80
C GLY A 54 -0.69 6.72 12.54
N SER A 55 -0.87 6.34 11.27
CA SER A 55 -1.76 5.24 10.87
C SER A 55 -1.09 3.87 10.97
N ASN A 56 -1.88 2.82 10.79
CA ASN A 56 -1.44 1.44 10.92
C ASN A 56 -0.91 0.88 9.59
N VAL A 57 -0.09 -0.17 9.67
CA VAL A 57 0.35 -0.95 8.50
C VAL A 57 0.02 -2.42 8.70
N LEU A 58 -0.73 -2.98 7.75
CA LEU A 58 -0.99 -4.40 7.61
C LEU A 58 0.03 -5.02 6.64
N LEU A 59 0.99 -5.76 7.19
CA LEU A 59 1.94 -6.54 6.40
C LEU A 59 1.25 -7.80 5.87
N LEU A 60 1.29 -8.01 4.55
CA LEU A 60 0.71 -9.16 3.88
C LEU A 60 1.81 -9.98 3.20
N ASN A 61 1.76 -11.29 3.35
CA ASN A 61 2.60 -12.22 2.64
C ASN A 61 2.10 -12.42 1.20
N PRO A 62 2.98 -12.78 0.26
CA PRO A 62 2.58 -13.05 -1.13
C PRO A 62 1.46 -14.10 -1.25
N ASP A 63 1.51 -15.15 -0.43
CA ASP A 63 0.51 -16.23 -0.46
C ASP A 63 -0.87 -15.73 0.01
N GLU A 64 -0.90 -14.79 0.96
CA GLU A 64 -2.13 -14.17 1.47
C GLU A 64 -2.75 -13.21 0.46
N LEU A 65 -1.97 -12.68 -0.49
CA LEU A 65 -2.47 -11.84 -1.58
C LEU A 65 -3.08 -12.66 -2.72
N ILE A 66 -2.59 -13.90 -2.91
CA ILE A 66 -3.05 -14.83 -3.95
C ILE A 66 -4.31 -15.56 -3.50
N ASP A 67 -4.39 -15.98 -2.23
CA ASP A 67 -5.62 -16.54 -1.67
C ASP A 67 -6.60 -15.42 -1.31
N HIS A 68 -7.51 -15.16 -2.24
CA HIS A 68 -8.49 -14.08 -2.09
C HIS A 68 -9.39 -14.21 -0.86
N SER A 69 -9.74 -15.42 -0.46
CA SER A 69 -10.59 -15.63 0.73
C SER A 69 -9.85 -15.21 2.00
N VAL A 70 -8.55 -15.50 2.07
CA VAL A 70 -7.66 -15.05 3.15
C VAL A 70 -7.44 -13.55 3.06
N PHE A 71 -7.17 -13.01 1.87
CA PHE A 71 -6.99 -11.58 1.65
C PHE A 71 -8.19 -10.77 2.16
N VAL A 72 -9.40 -11.07 1.68
CA VAL A 72 -10.63 -10.37 2.08
C VAL A 72 -10.85 -10.47 3.58
N LYS A 73 -10.67 -11.66 4.16
CA LYS A 73 -10.77 -11.85 5.61
C LYS A 73 -9.80 -10.96 6.38
N LEU A 74 -8.54 -10.89 5.97
CA LEU A 74 -7.53 -10.04 6.64
C LEU A 74 -7.86 -8.56 6.50
N MET A 75 -8.27 -8.12 5.30
CA MET A 75 -8.66 -6.74 5.03
C MET A 75 -9.83 -6.31 5.93
N THR A 76 -10.86 -7.14 6.05
CA THR A 76 -12.01 -6.88 6.91
C THR A 76 -11.62 -6.95 8.40
N GLN A 77 -10.84 -7.95 8.81
CA GLN A 77 -10.43 -8.12 10.20
C GLN A 77 -9.62 -6.94 10.74
N TYR A 78 -8.74 -6.37 9.91
CA TYR A 78 -7.86 -5.26 10.29
C TYR A 78 -8.36 -3.89 9.83
N ASN A 79 -9.59 -3.80 9.31
CA ASN A 79 -10.19 -2.56 8.80
C ASN A 79 -9.25 -1.82 7.85
N SER A 80 -8.69 -2.53 6.88
CA SER A 80 -7.78 -1.91 5.91
C SER A 80 -8.51 -0.83 5.11
N THR A 81 -7.98 0.39 5.12
CA THR A 81 -8.58 1.54 4.42
C THR A 81 -7.80 1.96 3.18
N VAL A 82 -6.50 1.62 3.09
CA VAL A 82 -5.66 1.99 1.96
C VAL A 82 -5.11 0.75 1.26
N PHE A 83 -5.64 0.51 0.05
CA PHE A 83 -5.20 -0.55 -0.86
C PHE A 83 -4.77 0.04 -2.20
N SER A 84 -3.55 -0.29 -2.64
CA SER A 84 -2.98 0.26 -3.87
C SER A 84 -2.18 -0.80 -4.65
N PRO A 85 -2.87 -1.81 -5.22
CA PRO A 85 -2.25 -2.84 -6.04
C PRO A 85 -1.82 -2.33 -7.40
N THR A 86 -0.90 -3.06 -8.03
CA THR A 86 -0.66 -2.90 -9.46
C THR A 86 -1.89 -3.34 -10.25
N PRO A 87 -2.09 -2.88 -11.50
CA PRO A 87 -3.21 -3.32 -12.33
C PRO A 87 -3.33 -4.85 -12.42
N SER A 88 -2.20 -5.56 -12.56
CA SER A 88 -2.16 -7.02 -12.63
C SER A 88 -2.68 -7.71 -11.37
N ALA A 89 -2.49 -7.12 -10.18
CA ALA A 89 -3.04 -7.64 -8.93
C ALA A 89 -4.49 -7.15 -8.70
N PHE A 90 -4.88 -6.02 -9.28
CA PHE A 90 -6.23 -5.45 -9.15
C PHE A 90 -7.29 -6.18 -9.97
N TYR A 91 -6.99 -6.58 -11.21
CA TYR A 91 -7.99 -7.20 -12.09
C TYR A 91 -8.57 -8.53 -11.56
N PRO A 92 -7.74 -9.47 -11.05
CA PRO A 92 -8.27 -10.67 -10.39
C PRO A 92 -9.14 -10.31 -9.19
N PHE A 93 -8.71 -9.35 -8.37
CA PHE A 93 -9.45 -8.91 -7.19
C PHE A 93 -10.87 -8.41 -7.51
N ILE A 94 -11.03 -7.51 -8.50
CA ILE A 94 -12.37 -6.99 -8.83
C ILE A 94 -13.28 -8.02 -9.53
N SER A 95 -12.71 -9.07 -10.11
CA SER A 95 -13.47 -10.12 -10.81
C SER A 95 -14.25 -11.05 -9.88
N LEU A 96 -13.89 -11.04 -8.58
CA LEU A 96 -14.43 -11.94 -7.57
C LEU A 96 -15.80 -11.51 -7.04
N ASN A 97 -16.22 -10.26 -7.29
CA ASN A 97 -17.51 -9.71 -6.87
C ASN A 97 -17.78 -9.85 -5.34
N GLU A 98 -16.74 -10.02 -4.53
CA GLU A 98 -16.81 -10.09 -3.08
C GLU A 98 -16.82 -8.67 -2.49
N LYS A 99 -17.68 -8.42 -1.50
CA LYS A 99 -17.70 -7.15 -0.78
C LYS A 99 -16.62 -7.18 0.31
N VAL A 100 -15.62 -6.32 0.16
CA VAL A 100 -14.63 -6.00 1.22
C VAL A 100 -15.18 -4.89 2.10
#